data_AF-T1CKI7-F1
#
_entry.id   AF-T1CKI7-F1
#
_cell.length_a   1.000
_cell.length_b   1.000
_cell.length_c   1.000
_cell.angle_alpha   90.00
_cell.angle_beta   90.00
_cell.angle_gamma   90.00
#
_symmetry.space_group_name_H-M   'P 1'
#
loop_
_entity.id
_entity.type
_entity.pdbx_description
1 polymer ?
#
loop_
_entity_poly.entity_id
_entity_poly.type
_entity_poly.pdbx_seq_one_letter_code
_entity_poly.pdbx_strand_id
1 'polypeptide(L)'
;MPSTVSGCPPGSEVEILENTAWSCAHGVDRWRADCGCASGAHPGWNQAWRAPLRISFDMLRDRLDPLYRTQAAELLRDPREAREEYLRVALDRSDARREQFLGRQSRRPLDP
;
A
#
# COMPACT_ATOMS: atom_id res chain seq x y z
N MET A 1 -9.32 -18.45 6.69
CA MET A 1 -10.79 -18.56 6.65
C MET A 1 -11.36 -17.29 6.04
N PRO A 2 -11.70 -17.23 4.75
CA PRO A 2 -12.71 -16.29 4.29
C PRO A 2 -14.06 -17.00 4.37
N SER A 3 -14.87 -16.63 5.36
CA SER A 3 -16.28 -16.99 5.36
C SER A 3 -16.96 -16.13 4.31
N THR A 4 -17.04 -16.63 3.08
CA THR A 4 -18.04 -16.14 2.13
C THR A 4 -19.42 -16.30 2.77
N VAL A 5 -20.35 -15.38 2.48
CA VAL A 5 -21.78 -15.56 2.81
C VAL A 5 -22.25 -16.81 2.05
N SER A 6 -22.17 -17.97 2.69
CA SER A 6 -22.52 -19.27 2.09
C SER A 6 -24.01 -19.49 2.27
N GLY A 7 -24.74 -19.66 1.16
CA GLY A 7 -26.18 -19.95 1.15
C GLY A 7 -27.08 -18.86 0.57
N CYS A 8 -26.55 -17.73 0.11
CA CYS A 8 -27.32 -16.69 -0.58
C CYS A 8 -26.62 -16.30 -1.88
N PRO A 9 -27.07 -16.79 -3.05
CA PRO A 9 -26.49 -16.37 -4.33
C PRO A 9 -26.73 -14.86 -4.53
N PRO A 10 -25.74 -14.11 -5.05
CA PRO A 10 -25.92 -12.67 -5.31
C PRO A 10 -27.04 -12.48 -6.34
N GLY A 11 -28.13 -11.83 -5.93
CA GLY A 11 -29.28 -11.56 -6.80
C GLY A 11 -29.21 -10.23 -7.55
N SER A 12 -28.15 -9.45 -7.32
CA SER A 12 -27.98 -8.12 -7.92
C SER A 12 -26.51 -7.76 -8.03
N GLU A 13 -26.17 -7.03 -9.08
CA GLU A 13 -24.87 -6.41 -9.27
C GLU A 13 -25.00 -4.92 -8.98
N VAL A 14 -23.95 -4.34 -8.40
CA VAL A 14 -23.86 -2.90 -8.14
C VAL A 14 -22.47 -2.42 -8.54
N GLU A 15 -22.40 -1.19 -9.01
CA GLU A 15 -21.14 -0.55 -9.36
C GLU A 15 -20.60 0.26 -8.19
N ILE A 16 -19.28 0.19 -7.99
CA ILE A 16 -18.61 1.06 -7.02
C ILE A 16 -18.31 2.38 -7.72
N LEU A 17 -18.81 3.47 -7.13
CA LEU A 17 -18.37 4.81 -7.52
C LEU A 17 -16.91 5.00 -7.09
N GLU A 18 -16.02 5.09 -8.08
CA GLU A 18 -14.59 5.23 -7.86
C GLU A 18 -14.22 6.49 -7.07
N ASN A 19 -13.10 6.44 -6.34
CA ASN A 19 -12.60 7.54 -5.51
C ASN A 19 -13.57 8.05 -4.42
N THR A 20 -14.54 7.23 -4.02
CA THR A 20 -15.42 7.52 -2.88
C THR A 20 -14.86 6.98 -1.57
N ALA A 21 -15.38 7.46 -0.45
CA ALA A 21 -15.01 6.97 0.87
C ALA A 21 -16.18 7.10 1.84
N TRP A 22 -16.34 6.10 2.70
CA TRP A 22 -17.40 6.07 3.73
C TRP A 22 -17.38 7.25 4.71
N SER A 23 -16.21 7.87 4.92
CA SER A 23 -16.01 8.90 5.94
C SER A 23 -15.95 10.32 5.40
N CYS A 24 -16.25 10.53 4.11
CA CYS A 24 -16.35 11.86 3.52
C CYS A 24 -17.33 11.87 2.33
N ALA A 25 -18.26 12.83 2.34
CA ALA A 25 -19.12 13.09 1.19
C ALA A 25 -18.34 13.52 -0.06
N HIS A 26 -17.12 14.04 0.11
CA HIS A 26 -16.19 14.42 -0.97
C HIS A 26 -15.21 13.29 -1.34
N GLY A 27 -15.54 12.04 -0.98
CA GLY A 27 -14.75 10.88 -1.33
C GLY A 27 -13.34 10.89 -0.73
N VAL A 28 -12.35 10.49 -1.52
CA VAL A 28 -10.95 10.42 -1.07
C VAL A 28 -10.28 11.78 -0.88
N ASP A 29 -10.94 12.89 -1.23
CA ASP A 29 -10.36 14.23 -1.07
C ASP A 29 -10.10 14.59 0.39
N ARG A 30 -10.78 13.95 1.35
CA ARG A 30 -10.42 14.07 2.76
C ARG A 30 -8.96 13.72 3.04
N TRP A 31 -8.31 12.89 2.23
CA TRP A 31 -6.89 12.54 2.37
C TRP A 31 -6.01 13.10 1.25
N ARG A 32 -6.62 13.59 0.16
CA ARG A 32 -5.90 14.06 -1.03
C ARG A 32 -5.85 15.58 -1.18
N ALA A 33 -6.87 16.30 -0.76
CA ALA A 33 -7.03 17.73 -1.04
C ALA A 33 -7.68 18.50 0.13
N ASP A 34 -7.86 19.81 -0.05
CA ASP A 34 -8.67 20.63 0.84
C ASP A 34 -10.14 20.59 0.41
N CYS A 35 -10.86 19.55 0.83
CA CYS A 35 -12.31 19.46 0.62
C CYS A 35 -13.13 20.21 1.70
N GLY A 36 -12.48 20.97 2.58
CA GLY A 36 -13.12 21.67 3.70
C GLY A 36 -13.60 20.78 4.85
N CYS A 37 -13.58 19.45 4.70
CA CYS A 37 -13.91 18.55 5.80
C CYS A 37 -12.76 18.46 6.82
N ALA A 38 -13.04 18.91 8.04
CA ALA A 38 -12.13 18.87 9.19
C ALA A 38 -12.82 18.28 10.42
N SER A 39 -12.03 17.86 11.43
CA SER A 39 -12.57 17.47 12.74
C SER A 39 -13.13 18.65 13.54
N GLY A 40 -12.89 19.89 13.09
CA GLY A 40 -13.25 21.11 13.83
C GLY A 40 -12.39 21.37 15.08
N ALA A 41 -11.36 20.56 15.34
CA ALA A 41 -10.56 20.63 16.56
C ALA A 41 -9.80 21.96 16.72
N HIS A 42 -9.45 22.63 15.61
CA HIS A 42 -8.72 23.89 15.61
C HIS A 42 -9.35 24.88 14.62
N PRO A 43 -10.05 25.92 15.13
CA PRO A 43 -10.58 26.99 14.29
C PRO A 43 -9.46 27.68 13.51
N GLY A 44 -9.65 27.86 12.20
CA GLY A 44 -8.70 28.51 11.30
C GLY A 44 -7.72 27.58 10.58
N TRP A 45 -7.68 26.29 10.91
CA TRP A 45 -6.90 25.33 10.13
C TRP A 45 -7.58 25.00 8.81
N ASN A 46 -6.78 24.94 7.73
CA ASN A 46 -7.20 24.43 6.43
C ASN A 46 -6.42 23.15 6.08
N GLN A 47 -6.78 22.51 4.97
CA GLN A 47 -6.20 21.23 4.55
C GLN A 47 -5.47 21.33 3.21
N ALA A 48 -5.16 22.56 2.78
CA ALA A 48 -4.46 22.86 1.54
C ALA A 48 -3.11 22.16 1.41
N TRP A 49 -2.46 21.81 2.53
CA TRP A 49 -1.21 21.06 2.56
C TRP A 49 -1.32 19.60 2.09
N ARG A 50 -2.51 19.00 2.11
CA ARG A 50 -2.69 17.57 1.74
C ARG A 50 -2.33 17.31 0.28
N ALA A 51 -2.73 18.22 -0.62
CA ALA A 51 -2.47 18.10 -2.06
C ALA A 51 -0.97 18.09 -2.39
N PRO A 52 -0.16 19.12 -2.01
CA PRO A 52 1.27 19.10 -2.30
C PRO A 52 1.99 17.94 -1.60
N LEU A 53 1.55 17.52 -0.41
CA LEU A 53 2.14 16.34 0.25
C LEU A 53 1.85 15.05 -0.51
N ARG A 54 0.60 14.81 -0.92
CA ARG A 54 0.21 13.63 -1.70
C ARG A 54 1.00 13.57 -3.00
N ILE A 55 1.06 14.68 -3.73
CA ILE A 55 1.84 14.80 -4.98
C ILE A 55 3.31 14.47 -4.71
N SER A 56 3.89 15.00 -3.63
CA SER A 56 5.29 14.74 -3.28
C SER A 56 5.56 13.26 -3.01
N PHE A 57 4.65 12.57 -2.31
CA PHE A 57 4.79 11.12 -2.08
C PHE A 57 4.59 10.28 -3.34
N ASP A 58 3.69 10.68 -4.25
CA ASP A 58 3.54 10.02 -5.55
C ASP A 58 4.81 10.20 -6.39
N MET A 59 5.32 11.43 -6.45
CA MET A 59 6.58 11.77 -7.11
C MET A 59 7.79 11.02 -6.54
N LEU A 60 7.82 10.78 -5.23
CA LEU A 60 8.88 10.01 -4.59
C LEU A 60 8.75 8.51 -4.93
N ARG A 61 7.55 7.95 -4.81
CA ARG A 61 7.27 6.55 -5.17
C ARG A 61 7.67 6.27 -6.61
N ASP A 62 7.23 7.10 -7.54
CA ASP A 62 7.42 6.87 -8.97
C ASP A 62 8.89 7.01 -9.38
N ARG A 63 9.69 7.79 -8.63
CA ARG A 63 11.14 7.86 -8.82
C ARG A 63 11.89 6.68 -8.19
N LEU A 64 11.44 6.19 -7.05
CA LEU A 64 12.12 5.11 -6.32
C LEU A 64 11.80 3.72 -6.88
N ASP A 65 10.58 3.47 -7.39
CA ASP A 65 10.19 2.15 -7.92
C ASP A 65 11.14 1.62 -9.01
N PRO A 66 11.52 2.38 -10.06
CA PRO A 66 12.47 1.87 -11.06
C PRO A 66 13.87 1.65 -10.49
N LEU A 67 14.36 2.55 -9.63
CA LEU A 67 15.67 2.41 -8.99
C LEU A 67 15.74 1.15 -8.12
N TYR A 68 14.69 0.92 -7.33
CA TYR A 68 14.55 -0.28 -6.52
C TYR A 68 14.56 -1.53 -7.40
N ARG A 69 13.74 -1.57 -8.46
CA ARG A 69 13.67 -2.75 -9.35
C ARG A 69 15.01 -3.04 -10.01
N THR A 70 15.71 -2.02 -10.49
CA THR A 70 17.03 -2.19 -11.12
C THR A 70 18.05 -2.75 -10.14
N GLN A 71 18.20 -2.12 -8.98
CA GLN A 71 19.22 -2.53 -8.00
C GLN A 71 18.87 -3.88 -7.35
N ALA A 72 17.61 -4.09 -7.00
CA ALA A 72 17.18 -5.33 -6.36
C ALA A 72 17.24 -6.54 -7.31
N ALA A 73 17.12 -6.35 -8.62
CA ALA A 73 17.22 -7.44 -9.60
C ALA A 73 18.62 -8.08 -9.66
N GLU A 74 19.64 -7.42 -9.11
CA GLU A 74 20.98 -8.00 -8.94
C GLU A 74 21.02 -9.07 -7.84
N LEU A 75 20.07 -9.02 -6.90
CA LEU A 75 20.04 -9.84 -5.69
C LEU A 75 18.84 -10.79 -5.65
N LEU A 76 17.70 -10.35 -6.17
CA LEU A 76 16.39 -10.99 -6.01
C LEU A 76 15.84 -11.46 -7.36
N ARG A 77 15.12 -12.59 -7.35
CA ARG A 77 14.60 -13.24 -8.56
C ARG A 77 13.59 -12.34 -9.26
N ASP A 78 12.60 -11.89 -8.50
CA ASP A 78 11.62 -10.88 -8.86
C ASP A 78 11.53 -9.85 -7.71
N PRO A 79 12.00 -8.61 -7.89
CA PRO A 79 11.94 -7.57 -6.86
C PRO A 79 10.53 -7.26 -6.35
N ARG A 80 9.50 -7.34 -7.21
CA ARG A 80 8.13 -7.02 -6.83
C ARG A 80 7.53 -8.12 -5.97
N GLU A 81 7.69 -9.37 -6.39
CA GLU A 81 7.26 -10.53 -5.60
C GLU A 81 8.00 -10.58 -4.26
N ALA A 82 9.33 -10.40 -4.28
CA ALA A 82 10.12 -10.40 -3.06
C ALA A 82 9.69 -9.30 -2.08
N ARG A 83 9.34 -8.10 -2.56
CA ARG A 83 8.79 -7.03 -1.70
C ARG A 83 7.48 -7.44 -1.03
N GLU A 84 6.57 -8.08 -1.76
CA GLU A 84 5.29 -8.57 -1.21
C GLU A 84 5.51 -9.69 -0.19
N GLU A 85 6.41 -10.62 -0.49
CA GLU A 85 6.79 -11.74 0.37
C GLU A 85 7.52 -11.30 1.65
N TYR A 86 8.27 -10.20 1.59
CA TYR A 86 8.97 -9.63 2.73
C TYR A 86 8.03 -9.20 3.87
N LEU A 87 6.73 -9.02 3.59
CA LEU A 87 5.72 -8.80 4.64
C LEU A 87 5.76 -9.92 5.69
N ARG A 88 6.02 -11.17 5.29
CA ARG A 88 6.14 -12.30 6.23
C ARG A 88 7.32 -12.12 7.18
N VAL A 89 8.43 -11.59 6.70
CA VAL A 89 9.60 -11.25 7.53
C VAL A 89 9.32 -10.04 8.42
N ALA A 90 8.60 -9.03 7.91
CA ALA A 90 8.24 -7.86 8.69
C ALA A 90 7.34 -8.20 9.88
N LEU A 91 6.41 -9.14 9.70
CA LEU A 91 5.51 -9.66 10.73
C LEU A 91 6.19 -10.64 11.69
N ASP A 92 7.16 -11.42 11.20
CA ASP A 92 7.91 -12.42 11.96
C ASP A 92 9.41 -12.30 11.62
N ARG A 93 10.16 -11.63 12.50
CA ARG A 93 11.58 -11.33 12.30
C ARG A 93 12.52 -12.43 12.80
N SER A 94 12.03 -13.67 12.95
CA SER A 94 12.86 -14.81 13.31
C SER A 94 13.87 -15.16 12.22
N ASP A 95 15.00 -15.75 12.60
CA ASP A 95 16.04 -16.15 11.65
C ASP A 95 15.53 -17.19 10.67
N ALA A 96 14.73 -18.16 11.13
CA ALA A 96 14.06 -19.14 10.28
C ALA A 96 13.19 -18.47 9.18
N ARG A 97 12.52 -17.35 9.49
CA ARG A 97 11.72 -16.61 8.50
C ARG A 97 12.60 -15.88 7.49
N ARG A 98 13.71 -15.28 7.94
CA ARG A 98 14.69 -14.60 7.08
C ARG A 98 15.37 -15.59 6.14
N GLU A 99 15.82 -16.72 6.65
CA GLU A 99 16.43 -17.80 5.88
C GLU A 99 15.46 -18.33 4.81
N GLN A 100 14.19 -18.59 5.18
CA GLN A 100 13.17 -19.01 4.23
C GLN A 100 12.96 -17.98 3.12
N PHE A 101 12.92 -16.69 3.47
CA PHE A 101 12.80 -15.60 2.51
C PHE A 101 14.00 -15.58 1.55
N LEU A 102 15.23 -15.54 2.08
CA LEU A 102 16.44 -15.48 1.27
C LEU A 102 16.61 -16.70 0.39
N GLY A 103 16.30 -17.90 0.89
CA GLY A 103 16.37 -19.13 0.09
C GLY A 103 15.40 -19.15 -1.10
N ARG A 104 14.21 -18.54 -0.95
CA ARG A 104 13.19 -18.48 -2.00
C ARG A 104 13.40 -17.32 -2.97
N GLN A 105 13.72 -16.14 -2.45
CA GLN A 105 13.67 -14.89 -3.20
C GLN A 105 15.03 -14.48 -3.78
N SER A 106 16.16 -14.96 -3.23
CA SER A 106 17.49 -14.58 -3.73
C SER A 106 17.85 -15.30 -5.03
N ARG A 107 18.56 -14.60 -5.93
CA ARG A 107 19.15 -15.14 -7.17
C ARG A 107 20.43 -15.93 -6.94
N ARG A 108 21.14 -15.57 -5.89
CA ARG A 108 22.38 -16.19 -5.44
C ARG A 108 22.33 -16.39 -3.93
N PRO A 109 23.18 -17.23 -3.34
CA PRO A 109 23.32 -17.28 -1.89
C PRO A 109 23.62 -15.88 -1.34
N LEU A 110 22.83 -15.46 -0.36
CA LEU A 110 22.99 -14.21 0.40
C LEU A 110 22.97 -14.58 1.87
N ASP A 111 23.77 -13.87 2.66
CA ASP A 111 23.80 -14.06 4.10
C ASP A 111 22.61 -13.35 4.79
N PRO A 112 22.02 -13.93 5.86
CA PRO A 112 20.91 -13.35 6.62
C PRO A 112 21.20 -12.04 7.35
#